data_AF-A0A838Q2C8-F1
#
_entry.id   AF-A0A838Q2C8-F1
#
_cell.length_a   1.000
_cell.length_b   1.000
_cell.length_c   1.000
_cell.angle_alpha   90.00
_cell.angle_beta   90.00
_cell.angle_gamma   90.00
#
_symmetry.space_group_name_H-M   'P 1'
#
loop_
_entity.id
_entity.type
_entity.pdbx_description
1 polymer ?
#
loop_
_entity_poly.entity_id
_entity_poly.type
_entity_poly.pdbx_seq_one_letter_code
_entity_poly.pdbx_strand_id
1 'polypeptide(L)'
;MRRSLGLRLPWLFDHALLPGGLRDLSHCIKEDGNDGAHAGSLSREDAEDLLDFTRALLERLYTEPEKLRLAQERRAERRKPR
;
A
#
# COMPACT_ATOMS: atom_id res chain seq x y z
N MET A 1 27.48 2.32 5.26
CA MET A 1 26.41 3.33 5.09
C MET A 1 25.05 2.65 5.18
N ARG A 2 24.40 2.67 6.35
CA ARG A 2 22.96 2.36 6.46
C ARG A 2 22.23 3.51 5.78
N ARG A 3 21.84 3.39 4.51
CA ARG A 3 20.91 4.35 3.90
C ARG A 3 19.64 4.30 4.74
N SER A 4 19.28 5.45 5.33
CA SER A 4 18.17 5.56 6.28
C SER A 4 16.91 4.98 5.64
N LEU A 5 16.27 4.06 6.35
CA LEU A 5 15.04 3.39 5.90
C LEU A 5 13.98 4.43 5.49
N GLY A 6 13.98 5.59 6.15
CA GLY A 6 13.09 6.72 5.88
C GLY A 6 13.20 7.34 4.49
N LEU A 7 14.34 7.21 3.78
CA LEU A 7 14.48 7.69 2.40
C LEU A 7 14.03 6.66 1.35
N ARG A 8 13.80 5.41 1.76
CA ARG A 8 13.42 4.34 0.83
C ARG A 8 11.95 4.45 0.41
N LEU A 9 11.07 4.90 1.31
CA LEU A 9 9.64 5.07 1.00
C LEU A 9 9.39 6.10 -0.11
N PRO A 10 9.93 7.35 -0.01
CA PRO A 10 9.81 8.32 -1.09
C PRO A 10 10.35 7.79 -2.42
N TRP A 11 11.52 7.13 -2.39
CA TRP A 11 12.12 6.54 -3.59
C TRP A 11 11.22 5.49 -4.26
N LEU A 12 10.55 4.63 -3.48
CA LEU A 12 9.63 3.61 -4.03
C LEU A 12 8.43 4.24 -4.75
N PHE A 13 7.87 5.34 -4.22
CA PHE A 13 6.80 6.08 -4.88
C PHE A 13 7.31 6.84 -6.10
N ASP A 14 8.48 7.48 -6.01
CA ASP A 14 9.08 8.23 -7.13
C ASP A 14 9.39 7.33 -8.34
N HIS A 15 9.64 6.03 -8.10
CA HIS A 15 9.88 5.03 -9.14
C HIS A 15 8.62 4.22 -9.50
N ALA A 16 7.44 4.64 -9.03
CA ALA A 16 6.15 3.98 -9.26
C ALA A 16 6.11 2.49 -8.86
N LEU A 17 6.96 2.08 -7.92
CA LEU A 17 7.00 0.72 -7.36
C LEU A 17 5.93 0.52 -6.30
N LEU A 18 5.39 1.62 -5.75
CA LEU A 18 4.21 1.63 -4.89
C LEU A 18 3.11 2.49 -5.51
N PRO A 19 1.82 2.14 -5.32
CA PRO A 19 0.69 2.92 -5.81
C PRO A 19 0.72 4.36 -5.25
N GLY A 20 0.78 5.36 -6.12
CA GLY A 20 0.91 6.77 -5.71
C GLY A 20 -0.17 7.25 -4.74
N GLY A 21 -1.40 6.71 -4.84
CA GLY A 21 -2.50 7.01 -3.92
C GLY A 21 -2.33 6.48 -2.49
N LEU A 22 -1.21 5.80 -2.18
CA LEU A 22 -0.82 5.39 -0.83
C LEU A 22 0.28 6.27 -0.24
N ARG A 23 0.79 7.27 -0.99
CA ARG A 23 1.89 8.12 -0.53
C ARG A 23 1.54 8.88 0.75
N ASP A 24 0.37 9.51 0.79
CA ASP A 24 -0.06 10.29 1.97
C ASP A 24 -0.28 9.37 3.18
N LEU A 25 -0.97 8.25 2.97
CA LEU A 25 -1.24 7.25 4.01
C LEU A 25 0.06 6.62 4.57
N SER A 26 1.08 6.46 3.73
CA SER A 26 2.40 5.96 4.14
C SER A 26 3.21 6.96 4.98
N HIS A 27 2.90 8.26 4.88
CA HIS A 27 3.55 9.29 5.69
C HIS A 27 3.07 9.21 7.14
N CYS A 28 1.75 9.12 7.35
CA CYS A 28 1.13 9.00 8.66
C CYS A 28 1.73 7.82 9.44
N ILE A 29 1.79 6.66 8.79
CA ILE A 29 2.24 5.41 9.43
C ILE A 29 3.72 5.37 9.76
N LYS A 30 4.54 6.10 9.01
CA LYS A 30 5.97 6.23 9.31
C LYS A 30 6.18 7.02 10.61
N GLU A 31 5.29 7.97 10.92
CA GLU A 31 5.33 8.75 12.16
C GLU A 31 4.82 7.89 13.32
N ASP A 32 3.66 7.24 13.15
CA ASP A 32 3.05 6.37 14.17
C ASP A 32 3.93 5.16 14.54
N GLY A 33 4.55 4.53 13.54
CA GLY A 33 5.45 3.38 13.75
C GLY A 33 6.77 3.75 14.43
N ASN A 34 7.29 4.96 14.23
CA ASN A 34 8.48 5.44 14.93
C ASN A 34 8.14 5.84 16.38
N ASP A 35 7.03 6.54 16.59
CA ASP A 35 6.60 6.98 17.91
C ASP A 35 6.21 5.79 18.79
N GLY A 36 5.53 4.78 18.22
CA GLY A 36 5.25 3.53 18.91
C GLY A 36 6.50 2.76 19.32
N ALA A 37 7.52 2.69 18.46
CA ALA A 37 8.76 1.96 18.74
C ALA A 37 9.69 2.67 19.75
N HIS A 38 9.61 4.00 19.85
CA HIS A 38 10.50 4.79 20.71
C HIS A 38 9.85 5.27 22.02
N ALA A 39 8.58 5.68 21.98
CA ALA A 39 7.88 6.24 23.14
C ALA A 39 6.92 5.25 23.83
N GLY A 40 6.58 4.12 23.18
CA GLY A 40 5.64 3.15 23.72
C GLY A 40 4.22 3.70 23.89
N SER A 41 3.90 4.80 23.19
CA SER A 41 2.65 5.54 23.31
C SER A 41 1.61 5.15 22.25
N LEU A 42 1.80 4.02 21.57
CA LEU A 42 0.91 3.58 20.50
C LEU A 42 -0.50 3.34 21.08
N SER A 43 -1.47 4.12 20.62
CA SER A 43 -2.87 3.96 20.99
C SER A 43 -3.52 2.83 20.18
N ARG A 44 -4.75 2.50 20.53
CA ARG A 44 -5.53 1.52 19.77
C ARG A 44 -5.84 2.06 18.37
N GLU A 45 -6.15 3.35 18.30
CA GLU A 45 -6.50 4.08 17.10
C GLU A 45 -5.32 4.05 16.10
N ASP A 46 -4.10 4.29 16.57
CA ASP A 46 -2.89 4.20 15.73
C ASP A 46 -2.69 2.78 15.15
N ALA A 47 -3.01 1.74 15.93
CA ALA A 47 -2.94 0.35 15.47
C ALA A 47 -4.03 0.01 14.43
N GLU A 48 -5.22 0.59 14.57
CA GLU A 48 -6.31 0.45 13.60
C GLU A 48 -5.96 1.15 12.27
N ASP A 49 -5.36 2.34 12.32
CA ASP A 49 -4.90 3.07 11.13
C ASP A 49 -3.79 2.31 10.37
N LEU A 50 -2.85 1.69 11.11
CA LEU A 50 -1.82 0.81 10.54
C LEU A 50 -2.41 -0.39 9.80
N LEU A 51 -3.45 -0.99 10.39
CA LEU A 51 -4.16 -2.13 9.80
C LEU A 51 -4.88 -1.71 8.52
N ASP A 52 -5.57 -0.58 8.53
CA ASP A 52 -6.32 -0.07 7.38
C ASP A 52 -5.39 0.26 6.20
N PHE A 53 -4.24 0.86 6.44
CA PHE A 53 -3.22 1.03 5.40
C PHE A 53 -2.70 -0.29 4.88
N THR A 54 -2.37 -1.23 5.77
CA THR A 54 -1.82 -2.53 5.35
C THR A 54 -2.82 -3.24 4.43
N ARG A 55 -4.10 -3.18 4.79
CA ARG A 55 -5.18 -3.70 3.96
C ARG A 55 -5.26 -2.98 2.61
N ALA A 56 -5.31 -1.65 2.59
CA ALA A 56 -5.38 -0.87 1.37
C ALA A 56 -4.17 -1.10 0.45
N LEU A 57 -2.97 -1.25 1.03
CA LEU A 57 -1.74 -1.55 0.32
C LEU A 57 -1.81 -2.91 -0.37
N LEU A 58 -2.17 -3.96 0.37
CA LEU A 58 -2.26 -5.32 -0.18
C LEU A 58 -3.39 -5.45 -1.20
N GLU A 59 -4.52 -4.78 -0.98
CA GLU A 59 -5.63 -4.75 -1.92
C GLU A 59 -5.22 -4.11 -3.24
N ARG A 60 -4.59 -2.93 -3.22
CA ARG A 60 -4.11 -2.22 -4.42
C ARG A 60 -2.99 -2.95 -5.15
N LEU A 61 -2.09 -3.62 -4.44
CA LEU A 61 -0.96 -4.32 -5.05
C LEU A 61 -1.36 -5.67 -5.66
N TYR A 62 -2.22 -6.43 -5.00
CA TYR A 62 -2.45 -7.83 -5.36
C TYR A 62 -3.89 -8.11 -5.78
N THR A 63 -4.87 -7.50 -5.10
CA THR A 63 -6.28 -7.87 -5.29
C THR A 63 -6.91 -7.13 -6.47
N GLU A 64 -6.74 -5.82 -6.55
CA GLU A 64 -7.31 -5.01 -7.62
C GLU A 64 -6.77 -5.38 -9.02
N PRO A 65 -5.44 -5.57 -9.22
CA PRO A 65 -4.92 -5.93 -10.53
C PRO A 65 -5.47 -7.28 -11.02
N GLU A 66 -5.57 -8.27 -10.12
CA GLU A 66 -6.10 -9.59 -10.46
C GLU A 66 -7.60 -9.55 -10.77
N LYS A 67 -8.39 -8.81 -9.97
CA LYS A 67 -9.81 -8.58 -10.25
C LYS A 67 -10.02 -7.96 -11.64
N LEU A 68 -9.20 -6.99 -12.01
CA LEU A 68 -9.24 -6.34 -13.31
C LEU A 68 -8.86 -7.32 -14.43
N ARG A 69 -7.78 -8.09 -14.27
CA ARG A 69 -7.34 -9.13 -15.20
C ARG A 69 -8.45 -10.14 -15.48
N LEU A 70 -9.04 -10.72 -14.43
CA LEU A 70 -10.16 -11.66 -14.55
C LEU A 70 -11.38 -11.02 -15.23
N ALA A 71 -11.68 -9.75 -14.96
CA ALA A 71 -12.79 -9.05 -15.60
C ALA A 71 -12.56 -8.86 -17.11
N GLN A 72 -11.32 -8.55 -17.51
CA GLN A 72 -10.90 -8.45 -18.90
C GLN A 72 -11.01 -9.80 -19.61
N GLU A 73 -10.56 -10.89 -18.98
CA GLU A 73 -10.70 -12.25 -19.52
C GLU A 73 -12.16 -12.63 -19.76
N ARG A 74 -13.02 -12.41 -18.75
CA ARG A 74 -14.47 -12.65 -18.90
C ARG A 74 -15.05 -11.83 -20.06
N ARG A 75 -14.60 -10.59 -20.25
CA ARG A 75 -15.05 -9.73 -21.36
C ARG A 75 -14.57 -10.24 -22.71
N ALA A 76 -13.32 -10.70 -22.80
CA ALA A 76 -12.74 -11.25 -24.02
C ALA A 76 -13.47 -12.54 -24.43
N GLU A 77 -13.76 -13.42 -23.48
CA GLU A 77 -14.49 -14.68 -23.74
C GLU A 77 -15.88 -14.42 -24.32
N ARG A 78 -16.63 -13.47 -23.75
CA ARG A 78 -17.94 -13.05 -24.28
C ARG A 78 -17.89 -12.46 -25.70
N ARG A 79 -16.71 -12.04 -26.16
CA ARG A 79 -16.50 -11.38 -27.45
C ARG A 79 -15.83 -12.28 -28.49
N LYS A 80 -15.50 -13.53 -28.16
CA LYS A 80 -14.96 -14.46 -29.13
C LYS A 80 -16.01 -14.75 -30.21
N PRO A 81 -15.68 -14.56 -31.51
CA PRO A 81 -16.55 -15.01 -32.58
C PRO A 81 -16.67 -16.53 -32.55
N ARG A 82 -17.82 -17.02 -33.00
CA ARG A 82 -18.19 -18.44 -32.98
C ARG A 82 -17.37 -19.26 -33.96
#